data_AF-A0A7M5WY75-F1
#
_entry.id   AF-A0A7M5WY75-F1
#
_cell.length_a   1.000
_cell.length_b   1.000
_cell.length_c   1.000
_cell.angle_alpha   90.00
_cell.angle_beta   90.00
_cell.angle_gamma   90.00
#
_symmetry.space_group_name_H-M   'P 1'
#
loop_
_entity.id
_entity.type
_entity.pdbx_description
1 polymer ?
#
loop_
_entity_poly.entity_id
_entity_poly.type
_entity_poly.pdbx_seq_one_letter_code
_entity_poly.pdbx_strand_id
1 'polypeptide(L)'
;MMHFGKLGKRPHVRCGETQIASLTDIHDPDETNVRKENENIVCSSPLVVQEFPDDKNNEESTTENVNYLKIGRGPDRENPKVDSQKVENEHDATLQHKAREATSPHKRQKKNLVSMDSLDTDIQSPRSRKNSFSDLQKEAVQKIKRKTSNLVAPNNHDIVVYCKTLINVSFHGQVVLKAKMELYHLLDEGESFTLAVLLQSLHKFLQSFSNVDDITGEEEEYRYYIQGLMERRNQNDMEKFWKDAMKFIDIYKQRGVQSEDLNHTNYWGTRQQLLAGKVIADHVDKSYGSLDPIFGILLCPVAGRAGPGDSGIVHNILFDDDGPLAYHSAAHDAFGYLITHHDVGPGYNYLGACGEVLDASRCMSGQISGLLFWKDVLKTDKTDYKYAVT
;
A
#
# COMPACT_ATOMS: atom_id res chain seq x y z
N MET A 1 28.19 -11.81 -36.70
CA MET A 1 27.30 -10.87 -37.42
C MET A 1 25.87 -11.36 -37.23
N MET A 2 25.16 -10.90 -36.19
CA MET A 2 23.79 -11.31 -35.86
C MET A 2 22.88 -10.09 -35.91
N HIS A 3 21.78 -10.19 -36.67
CA HIS A 3 20.77 -9.16 -36.85
C HIS A 3 19.83 -9.08 -35.64
N PHE A 4 19.66 -7.89 -35.07
CA PHE A 4 18.57 -7.59 -34.15
C PHE A 4 17.35 -7.09 -34.92
N GLY A 5 16.23 -7.80 -34.77
CA GLY A 5 14.92 -7.43 -35.31
C GLY A 5 14.26 -6.32 -34.50
N LYS A 6 13.60 -5.39 -35.21
CA LYS A 6 12.86 -4.24 -34.69
C LYS A 6 11.70 -4.68 -33.78
N LEU A 7 11.63 -4.09 -32.58
CA LEU A 7 10.47 -4.17 -31.68
C LEU A 7 9.28 -3.37 -32.26
N GLY A 8 8.15 -4.07 -32.42
CA GLY A 8 6.88 -3.50 -32.88
C GLY A 8 6.20 -2.66 -31.81
N LYS A 9 5.56 -1.56 -32.25
CA LYS A 9 4.70 -0.69 -31.44
C LYS A 9 3.49 -1.47 -30.91
N ARG A 10 3.19 -1.34 -29.61
CA ARG A 10 1.99 -1.91 -28.97
C ARG A 10 0.72 -1.18 -29.44
N PRO A 11 -0.44 -1.86 -29.54
CA PRO A 11 -1.70 -1.22 -29.93
C PRO A 11 -2.31 -0.44 -28.76
N HIS A 12 -2.75 0.78 -29.05
CA HIS A 12 -3.63 1.57 -28.17
C HIS A 12 -5.01 0.91 -28.14
N VAL A 13 -5.44 0.40 -26.99
CA VAL A 13 -6.83 -0.03 -26.76
C VAL A 13 -7.62 1.21 -26.34
N ARG A 14 -8.47 1.74 -27.25
CA ARG A 14 -9.43 2.80 -26.92
C ARG A 14 -10.59 2.18 -26.13
N CYS A 15 -10.71 2.52 -24.85
CA CYS A 15 -11.96 2.36 -24.12
C CYS A 15 -12.94 3.43 -24.63
N GLY A 16 -14.13 3.03 -25.08
CA GLY A 16 -15.07 3.91 -25.77
C GLY A 16 -15.46 5.14 -24.93
N GLU A 17 -15.24 6.33 -25.48
CA GLU A 17 -15.71 7.59 -24.93
C GLU A 17 -17.24 7.59 -24.88
N THR A 18 -17.80 7.65 -23.67
CA THR A 18 -19.20 8.01 -23.48
C THR A 18 -19.26 9.53 -23.36
N GLN A 19 -19.78 10.20 -24.38
CA GLN A 19 -19.97 11.66 -24.36
C GLN A 19 -20.96 12.03 -23.24
N ILE A 20 -20.46 12.72 -22.22
CA ILE A 20 -21.29 13.44 -21.24
C ILE A 20 -21.13 14.93 -21.57
N ALA A 21 -22.22 15.55 -21.98
CA ALA A 21 -22.28 16.97 -22.28
C ALA A 21 -21.96 17.79 -21.02
N SER A 22 -20.92 18.64 -21.09
CA SER A 22 -20.60 19.62 -20.06
C SER A 22 -21.49 20.85 -20.24
N LEU A 23 -22.36 21.11 -19.26
CA LEU A 23 -22.94 22.41 -19.00
C LEU A 23 -22.09 23.08 -17.93
N THR A 24 -21.40 24.17 -18.28
CA THR A 24 -21.31 25.43 -17.52
C THR A 24 -20.33 26.38 -18.19
N ASP A 25 -20.90 27.30 -18.98
CA ASP A 25 -20.28 28.58 -19.33
C ASP A 25 -20.34 29.49 -18.10
N ILE A 26 -19.19 29.93 -17.58
CA ILE A 26 -19.07 31.20 -16.85
C ILE A 26 -17.78 31.87 -17.33
N HIS A 27 -17.98 32.97 -18.06
CA HIS A 27 -16.97 33.96 -18.43
C HIS A 27 -16.43 34.67 -17.17
N ASP A 28 -15.12 34.90 -17.11
CA ASP A 28 -14.58 36.21 -16.76
C ASP A 28 -13.20 36.41 -17.41
N PRO A 29 -12.89 37.61 -17.95
CA PRO A 29 -11.61 37.92 -18.57
C PRO A 29 -10.67 38.63 -17.59
N ASP A 30 -9.38 38.37 -17.68
CA ASP A 30 -8.36 39.43 -17.68
C ASP A 30 -6.98 38.86 -18.03
N GLU A 31 -6.48 39.29 -19.19
CA GLU A 31 -5.11 39.17 -19.61
C GLU A 31 -4.28 40.29 -18.98
N THR A 32 -3.10 39.98 -18.42
CA THR A 32 -1.91 40.82 -18.62
C THR A 32 -0.62 40.01 -18.58
N ASN A 33 -0.01 39.91 -19.77
CA ASN A 33 1.43 39.96 -20.08
C ASN A 33 2.44 40.00 -18.92
N VAL A 34 3.37 39.02 -18.87
CA VAL A 34 4.81 39.28 -18.63
C VAL A 34 5.70 38.22 -19.32
N ARG A 35 6.54 38.73 -20.25
CA ARG A 35 7.87 38.33 -20.73
C ARG A 35 8.25 36.85 -20.99
N LYS A 36 8.64 36.63 -22.26
CA LYS A 36 9.61 35.63 -22.72
C LYS A 36 11.04 36.19 -22.62
N GLU A 37 11.95 35.43 -22.04
CA GLU A 37 13.41 35.43 -22.28
C GLU A 37 13.80 33.94 -22.33
N ASN A 38 14.13 33.34 -23.48
CA ASN A 38 15.44 33.32 -24.16
C ASN A 38 16.63 33.04 -23.21
N GLU A 39 17.15 31.81 -23.18
CA GLU A 39 18.43 31.44 -23.82
C GLU A 39 18.95 30.04 -23.42
N ASN A 40 19.29 29.27 -24.47
CA ASN A 40 20.42 28.38 -24.65
C ASN A 40 21.15 27.79 -23.42
N ILE A 41 21.13 26.46 -23.28
CA ILE A 41 22.30 25.71 -22.81
C ILE A 41 22.59 24.55 -23.77
N VAL A 42 23.73 24.69 -24.44
CA VAL A 42 24.45 23.69 -25.20
C VAL A 42 25.17 22.77 -24.19
N CYS A 43 24.94 21.45 -24.27
CA CYS A 43 25.85 20.47 -23.67
C CYS A 43 26.49 19.65 -24.78
N SER A 44 27.77 19.90 -25.03
CA SER A 44 28.63 19.12 -25.91
C SER A 44 29.86 18.63 -25.15
N SER A 45 30.04 17.30 -25.19
CA SER A 45 31.30 16.54 -25.13
C SER A 45 31.99 16.31 -23.76
N PRO A 46 32.88 15.30 -23.63
CA PRO A 46 33.04 14.05 -24.39
C PRO A 46 33.18 12.77 -23.54
N LEU A 47 33.06 11.62 -24.22
CA LEU A 47 33.53 10.31 -23.77
C LEU A 47 35.01 10.36 -23.36
N VAL A 48 35.32 9.80 -22.18
CA VAL A 48 36.66 9.31 -21.84
C VAL A 48 36.60 7.78 -21.86
N VAL A 49 37.33 7.20 -22.83
CA VAL A 49 37.65 5.78 -22.90
C VAL A 49 38.87 5.57 -22.03
N GLN A 50 38.76 4.74 -20.99
CA GLN A 50 39.90 4.24 -20.23
C GLN A 50 40.10 2.77 -20.58
N GLU A 51 41.26 2.47 -21.16
CA GLU A 51 41.75 1.12 -21.45
C GLU A 51 42.13 0.43 -20.13
N PHE A 52 41.70 -0.82 -19.97
CA PHE A 52 42.19 -1.72 -18.92
C PHE A 52 43.29 -2.62 -19.51
N PRO A 53 44.43 -2.82 -18.84
CA PRO A 53 45.36 -3.87 -19.22
C PRO A 53 44.87 -5.24 -18.74
N ASP A 54 45.02 -6.22 -19.62
CA ASP A 54 44.95 -7.65 -19.34
C ASP A 54 46.00 -8.03 -18.28
N ASP A 55 45.57 -8.69 -17.20
CA ASP A 55 46.48 -9.49 -16.39
C ASP A 55 45.95 -10.90 -16.16
N LYS A 56 46.82 -11.84 -16.54
CA LYS A 56 46.68 -13.28 -16.40
C LYS A 56 47.26 -13.72 -15.07
N ASN A 57 46.69 -14.79 -14.53
CA ASN A 57 47.25 -15.73 -13.56
C ASN A 57 47.44 -15.23 -12.13
N ASN A 58 46.65 -15.76 -11.20
CA ASN A 58 47.15 -16.82 -10.31
C ASN A 58 46.00 -17.40 -9.48
N GLU A 59 45.82 -18.71 -9.60
CA GLU A 59 45.13 -19.54 -8.62
C GLU A 59 46.04 -19.63 -7.39
N GLU A 60 45.59 -19.12 -6.25
CA GLU A 60 46.09 -19.58 -4.96
C GLU A 60 44.93 -19.62 -3.97
N SER A 61 44.52 -20.85 -3.62
CA SER A 61 43.47 -21.10 -2.67
C SER A 61 44.04 -20.95 -1.26
N THR A 62 43.60 -19.93 -0.53
CA THR A 62 43.81 -19.83 0.91
C THR A 62 42.46 -19.88 1.60
N THR A 63 42.20 -20.99 2.28
CA THR A 63 41.15 -21.15 3.27
C THR A 63 41.47 -20.26 4.48
N GLU A 64 40.86 -19.08 4.56
CA GLU A 64 40.88 -18.26 5.77
C GLU A 64 39.71 -18.62 6.69
N ASN A 65 40.09 -19.06 7.89
CA ASN A 65 39.21 -19.26 9.03
C ASN A 65 38.59 -17.93 9.45
N VAL A 66 37.28 -17.80 9.31
CA VAL A 66 36.50 -16.71 9.90
C VAL A 66 36.37 -16.97 11.41
N ASN A 67 37.27 -16.36 12.18
CA ASN A 67 37.10 -16.22 13.63
C ASN A 67 35.99 -15.20 13.89
N TYR A 68 34.82 -15.66 14.31
CA TYR A 68 33.76 -14.80 14.80
C TYR A 68 34.23 -14.02 16.03
N LEU A 69 34.15 -12.70 15.94
CA LEU A 69 34.34 -11.75 17.03
C LEU A 69 33.40 -12.13 18.19
N LYS A 70 33.97 -12.52 19.33
CA LYS A 70 33.27 -12.52 20.61
C LYS A 70 32.97 -11.06 20.97
N ILE A 71 31.71 -10.66 20.85
CA ILE A 71 31.21 -9.38 21.36
C ILE A 71 31.43 -9.38 22.88
N GLY A 72 32.32 -8.51 23.34
CA GLY A 72 32.64 -8.34 24.75
C GLY A 72 31.45 -7.76 25.51
N ARG A 73 31.18 -8.31 26.71
CA ARG A 73 30.27 -7.71 27.68
C ARG A 73 30.83 -6.33 28.07
N GLY A 74 30.04 -5.29 27.82
CA GLY A 74 30.33 -3.94 28.32
C GLY A 74 30.29 -3.87 29.85
N PRO A 75 30.99 -2.90 30.46
CA PRO A 75 31.07 -2.77 31.91
C PRO A 75 29.75 -2.26 32.51
N ASP A 76 29.42 -2.80 33.68
CA ASP A 76 28.29 -2.43 34.52
C ASP A 76 28.27 -0.91 34.78
N ARG A 77 27.19 -0.24 34.35
CA ARG A 77 26.90 1.14 34.74
C ARG A 77 26.06 1.15 36.00
N GLU A 78 26.65 1.68 37.07
CA GLU A 78 25.98 1.99 38.33
C GLU A 78 24.90 3.06 38.12
N ASN A 79 23.69 2.76 38.58
CA ASN A 79 22.55 3.70 38.64
C ASN A 79 22.72 4.69 39.80
N PRO A 80 22.67 6.02 39.59
CA PRO A 80 22.43 6.95 40.67
C PRO A 80 20.93 7.02 40.98
N LYS A 81 20.61 6.80 42.26
CA LYS A 81 19.29 7.06 42.85
C LYS A 81 18.94 8.55 42.67
N VAL A 82 17.78 8.83 42.09
CA VAL A 82 17.18 10.17 42.10
C VAL A 82 15.93 10.12 42.97
N ASP A 83 15.97 10.94 44.03
CA ASP A 83 14.91 11.15 44.99
C ASP A 83 13.68 11.77 44.33
N SER A 84 12.54 11.10 44.55
CA SER A 84 11.20 11.57 44.27
C SER A 84 10.84 12.78 45.13
N GLN A 85 10.68 13.96 44.52
CA GLN A 85 9.98 15.08 45.12
C GLN A 85 8.61 15.28 44.47
N LYS A 86 7.63 15.23 45.37
CA LYS A 86 6.20 15.42 45.24
C LYS A 86 5.90 16.90 44.96
N VAL A 87 5.23 17.21 43.87
CA VAL A 87 4.58 18.52 43.67
C VAL A 87 3.14 18.26 43.23
N GLU A 88 2.24 18.37 44.20
CA GLU A 88 0.82 18.62 43.99
C GLU A 88 0.68 20.02 43.39
N ASN A 89 -0.14 20.18 42.34
CA ASN A 89 -0.78 21.46 42.06
C ASN A 89 -2.17 21.21 41.47
N GLU A 90 -3.14 21.61 42.28
CA GLU A 90 -4.53 21.84 41.96
C GLU A 90 -4.66 22.87 40.84
N HIS A 91 -5.52 22.62 39.86
CA HIS A 91 -6.25 23.71 39.23
C HIS A 91 -7.69 23.32 38.90
N ASP A 92 -8.53 24.25 39.32
CA ASP A 92 -9.96 24.18 39.48
C ASP A 92 -10.66 24.84 38.29
N ALA A 93 -11.92 24.47 38.15
CA ALA A 93 -13.00 25.29 37.62
C ALA A 93 -13.11 25.62 36.11
N THR A 94 -14.27 25.19 35.59
CA THR A 94 -15.28 25.97 34.84
C THR A 94 -15.44 25.63 33.36
N LEU A 95 -16.55 24.94 33.04
CA LEU A 95 -17.49 25.38 31.99
C LEU A 95 -18.80 24.59 32.07
N GLN A 96 -19.80 25.19 32.73
CA GLN A 96 -21.22 24.91 32.57
C GLN A 96 -21.82 25.83 31.50
N HIS A 97 -22.99 25.41 30.98
CA HIS A 97 -23.90 26.01 29.98
C HIS A 97 -23.75 25.42 28.58
N LYS A 98 -24.80 25.01 27.86
CA LYS A 98 -26.24 25.32 27.98
C LYS A 98 -27.04 24.27 27.20
N ALA A 99 -28.04 23.68 27.85
CA ALA A 99 -29.17 23.02 27.20
C ALA A 99 -30.02 24.06 26.45
N ARG A 100 -30.49 23.72 25.25
CA ARG A 100 -31.71 24.28 24.66
C ARG A 100 -32.46 23.21 23.87
N GLU A 101 -33.50 22.71 24.52
CA GLU A 101 -34.67 22.12 23.88
C GLU A 101 -35.40 23.21 23.06
N ALA A 102 -35.88 22.84 21.88
CA ALA A 102 -36.92 23.58 21.18
C ALA A 102 -37.86 22.59 20.49
N THR A 103 -39.01 22.39 21.13
CA THR A 103 -40.22 21.78 20.60
C THR A 103 -40.93 22.78 19.67
N SER A 104 -41.50 22.31 18.55
CA SER A 104 -42.69 22.93 17.96
C SER A 104 -43.44 21.97 17.03
N PRO A 105 -44.78 21.84 17.16
CA PRO A 105 -45.61 20.92 16.38
C PRO A 105 -46.33 21.64 15.23
N HIS A 106 -46.33 21.06 14.02
CA HIS A 106 -47.18 21.52 12.92
C HIS A 106 -48.08 20.43 12.34
N LYS A 107 -49.34 20.51 12.80
CA LYS A 107 -50.61 20.57 12.04
C LYS A 107 -50.76 19.74 10.76
N ARG A 108 -51.59 18.70 10.90
CA ARG A 108 -52.70 18.25 10.03
C ARG A 108 -52.95 19.08 8.76
N GLN A 109 -52.92 18.42 7.61
CA GLN A 109 -53.88 18.65 6.53
C GLN A 109 -54.50 17.33 6.08
N LYS A 110 -55.81 17.18 6.32
CA LYS A 110 -56.70 16.25 5.64
C LYS A 110 -57.06 16.86 4.29
N LYS A 111 -56.92 16.13 3.19
CA LYS A 111 -57.64 16.42 1.94
C LYS A 111 -58.11 15.13 1.27
N ASN A 112 -59.44 15.05 1.23
CA ASN A 112 -60.32 14.61 0.14
C ASN A 112 -60.25 13.15 -0.35
N LEU A 113 -61.22 12.38 0.17
CA LEU A 113 -61.95 11.34 -0.54
C LEU A 113 -62.50 11.89 -1.87
N VAL A 114 -62.26 11.19 -2.96
CA VAL A 114 -63.07 11.25 -4.19
C VAL A 114 -63.53 9.84 -4.49
N SER A 115 -64.85 9.67 -4.56
CA SER A 115 -65.54 8.48 -5.03
C SER A 115 -65.34 8.33 -6.53
N MET A 116 -64.94 7.14 -6.99
CA MET A 116 -65.01 6.74 -8.40
C MET A 116 -65.98 5.57 -8.50
N ASP A 117 -67.21 5.89 -8.89
CA ASP A 117 -68.18 4.92 -9.35
C ASP A 117 -67.89 4.51 -10.81
N SER A 118 -68.01 3.21 -11.02
CA SER A 118 -68.42 2.47 -12.22
C SER A 118 -68.01 2.98 -13.61
N LEU A 119 -67.18 2.18 -14.27
CA LEU A 119 -67.26 1.96 -15.72
C LEU A 119 -66.74 0.55 -16.04
N ASP A 120 -67.68 -0.39 -16.09
CA ASP A 120 -67.51 -1.71 -16.70
C ASP A 120 -67.25 -1.53 -18.19
N THR A 121 -66.06 -1.91 -18.65
CA THR A 121 -65.80 -2.16 -20.07
C THR A 121 -65.00 -3.46 -20.20
N ASP A 122 -65.69 -4.43 -20.78
CA ASP A 122 -65.26 -5.79 -21.05
C ASP A 122 -64.22 -5.77 -22.17
N ILE A 123 -62.94 -5.77 -21.80
CA ILE A 123 -61.81 -5.93 -22.73
C ILE A 123 -61.25 -7.34 -22.50
N GLN A 124 -61.46 -8.22 -23.48
CA GLN A 124 -60.81 -9.53 -23.54
C GLN A 124 -59.29 -9.35 -23.56
N SER A 125 -58.69 -9.47 -22.38
CA SER A 125 -57.27 -9.33 -22.13
C SER A 125 -56.50 -10.51 -22.76
N PRO A 126 -55.47 -10.26 -23.59
CA PRO A 126 -54.53 -11.30 -23.96
C PRO A 126 -53.90 -11.83 -22.67
N ARG A 127 -53.84 -13.16 -22.49
CA ARG A 127 -53.28 -13.85 -21.31
C ARG A 127 -51.88 -13.30 -20.95
N SER A 128 -51.88 -12.21 -20.20
CA SER A 128 -50.72 -11.52 -19.69
C SER A 128 -50.16 -12.42 -18.62
N ARG A 129 -49.04 -13.10 -18.90
CA ARG A 129 -48.21 -13.72 -17.88
C ARG A 129 -47.87 -12.63 -16.87
N LYS A 130 -48.61 -12.60 -15.76
CA LYS A 130 -48.30 -11.76 -14.61
C LYS A 130 -47.01 -12.31 -14.02
N ASN A 131 -45.86 -11.84 -14.50
CA ASN A 131 -44.61 -12.00 -13.77
C ASN A 131 -44.89 -11.43 -12.39
N SER A 132 -44.66 -12.23 -11.34
CA SER A 132 -44.93 -11.75 -9.99
C SER A 132 -44.02 -10.55 -9.73
N PHE A 133 -44.46 -9.62 -8.88
CA PHE A 133 -43.63 -8.48 -8.48
C PHE A 133 -42.25 -8.94 -7.95
N SER A 134 -42.19 -10.14 -7.34
CA SER A 134 -40.95 -10.79 -6.91
C SER A 134 -40.01 -11.14 -8.08
N ASP A 135 -40.54 -11.58 -9.22
CA ASP A 135 -39.73 -11.93 -10.40
C ASP A 135 -39.14 -10.68 -11.06
N LEU A 136 -39.91 -9.59 -11.13
CA LEU A 136 -39.43 -8.29 -11.62
C LEU A 136 -38.34 -7.70 -10.71
N GLN A 137 -38.47 -7.84 -9.39
CA GLN A 137 -37.44 -7.44 -8.44
C GLN A 137 -36.15 -8.25 -8.62
N LYS A 138 -36.26 -9.58 -8.77
CA LYS A 138 -35.10 -10.46 -9.02
C LYS A 138 -34.41 -10.10 -10.33
N GLU A 139 -35.17 -9.85 -11.39
CA GLU A 139 -34.62 -9.46 -12.70
C GLU A 139 -33.92 -8.10 -12.63
N ALA A 140 -34.51 -7.10 -11.97
CA ALA A 140 -33.90 -5.79 -11.77
C ALA A 140 -32.59 -5.87 -10.96
N VAL A 141 -32.60 -6.61 -9.85
CA VAL A 141 -31.39 -6.85 -9.04
C VAL A 141 -30.32 -7.58 -9.86
N GLN A 142 -30.71 -8.58 -10.66
CA GLN A 142 -29.77 -9.32 -11.50
C GLN A 142 -29.19 -8.45 -12.62
N LYS A 143 -30.00 -7.56 -13.21
CA LYS A 143 -29.56 -6.60 -14.23
C LYS A 143 -28.61 -5.56 -13.64
N ILE A 144 -28.89 -5.04 -12.46
CA ILE A 144 -27.98 -4.15 -11.72
C ILE A 144 -26.68 -4.89 -11.42
N LYS A 145 -26.76 -6.13 -10.89
CA LYS A 145 -25.59 -6.96 -10.59
C LYS A 145 -24.71 -7.24 -11.82
N ARG A 146 -25.31 -7.53 -12.98
CA ARG A 146 -24.58 -7.70 -14.26
C ARG A 146 -23.94 -6.41 -14.74
N LYS A 147 -24.61 -5.27 -14.55
CA LYS A 147 -24.09 -3.96 -14.96
C LYS A 147 -22.93 -3.54 -14.04
N THR A 148 -23.03 -3.76 -12.73
CA THR A 148 -21.94 -3.48 -11.79
C THR A 148 -20.79 -4.48 -11.91
N SER A 149 -21.05 -5.76 -12.21
CA SER A 149 -19.96 -6.73 -12.41
C SER A 149 -19.06 -6.38 -13.58
N ASN A 150 -19.61 -5.82 -14.67
CA ASN A 150 -18.83 -5.41 -15.83
C ASN A 150 -18.03 -4.11 -15.58
N LEU A 151 -18.51 -3.23 -14.69
CA LEU A 151 -17.81 -2.00 -14.32
C LEU A 151 -16.64 -2.25 -13.36
N VAL A 152 -16.73 -3.33 -12.57
CA VAL A 152 -15.74 -3.74 -11.57
C VAL A 152 -14.83 -4.87 -12.10
N ALA A 153 -15.06 -5.35 -13.33
CA ALA A 153 -14.26 -6.40 -13.92
C ALA A 153 -12.79 -5.94 -14.02
N PRO A 154 -11.84 -6.72 -13.48
CA PRO A 154 -10.43 -6.44 -13.65
C PRO A 154 -10.04 -6.52 -15.12
N ASN A 155 -9.32 -5.52 -15.62
CA ASN A 155 -8.76 -5.53 -16.97
C ASN A 155 -7.25 -5.79 -17.01
N ASN A 156 -6.58 -5.72 -15.85
CA ASN A 156 -5.16 -6.00 -15.73
C ASN A 156 -4.93 -7.48 -15.33
N HIS A 157 -4.91 -8.37 -16.33
CA HIS A 157 -4.84 -9.81 -16.10
C HIS A 157 -3.58 -10.24 -15.35
N ASP A 158 -2.42 -9.69 -15.72
CA ASP A 158 -1.13 -10.04 -15.11
C ASP A 158 -1.11 -9.68 -13.62
N ILE A 159 -1.64 -8.50 -13.26
CA ILE A 159 -1.75 -8.07 -11.87
C ILE A 159 -2.78 -8.91 -11.10
N VAL A 160 -3.90 -9.30 -11.73
CA VAL A 160 -4.86 -10.22 -11.10
C VAL A 160 -4.22 -11.56 -10.75
N VAL A 161 -3.46 -12.14 -11.69
CA VAL A 161 -2.75 -13.40 -11.47
C VAL A 161 -1.74 -13.24 -10.35
N TYR A 162 -0.95 -12.16 -10.39
CA TYR A 162 0.01 -11.82 -9.36
C TYR A 162 -0.65 -11.67 -7.98
N CYS A 163 -1.73 -10.90 -7.85
CA CYS A 163 -2.45 -10.72 -6.60
C CYS A 163 -2.91 -12.05 -5.99
N LYS A 164 -3.40 -12.99 -6.80
CA LYS A 164 -3.79 -14.31 -6.28
C LYS A 164 -2.62 -15.07 -5.66
N THR A 165 -1.38 -14.88 -6.15
CA THR A 165 -0.20 -15.51 -5.55
C THR A 165 0.07 -15.02 -4.13
N LEU A 166 -0.32 -13.79 -3.78
CA LEU A 166 -0.09 -13.19 -2.47
C LEU A 166 -0.82 -13.91 -1.33
N ILE A 167 -1.91 -14.63 -1.62
CA ILE A 167 -2.71 -15.33 -0.61
C ILE A 167 -1.88 -16.37 0.14
N ASN A 168 -1.04 -17.09 -0.59
CA ASN A 168 -0.23 -18.18 -0.07
C ASN A 168 1.16 -17.73 0.38
N VAL A 169 1.45 -16.42 0.35
CA VAL A 169 2.72 -15.90 0.83
C VAL A 169 2.74 -15.93 2.36
N SER A 170 3.78 -16.59 2.88
CA SER A 170 4.13 -16.57 4.29
C SER A 170 5.46 -15.84 4.47
N PHE A 171 5.60 -15.17 5.61
CA PHE A 171 6.79 -14.39 5.93
C PHE A 171 7.39 -14.90 7.24
N HIS A 172 8.65 -15.34 7.18
CA HIS A 172 9.38 -15.70 8.39
C HIS A 172 9.62 -14.46 9.27
N GLY A 173 9.47 -14.62 10.58
CA GLY A 173 9.69 -13.53 11.56
C GLY A 173 8.61 -12.44 11.58
N GLN A 174 7.51 -12.58 10.83
CA GLN A 174 6.40 -11.61 10.86
C GLN A 174 5.82 -11.45 12.27
N VAL A 175 5.40 -10.24 12.60
CA VAL A 175 4.75 -9.92 13.86
C VAL A 175 3.29 -10.37 13.79
N VAL A 176 2.87 -11.17 14.77
CA VAL A 176 1.48 -11.63 14.92
C VAL A 176 0.80 -10.78 15.99
N LEU A 177 -0.21 -10.00 15.63
CA LEU A 177 -0.88 -9.05 16.51
C LEU A 177 -1.81 -9.67 17.57
N LYS A 178 -1.90 -11.01 17.63
CA LYS A 178 -2.76 -11.73 18.59
C LYS A 178 -2.41 -11.47 20.06
N ALA A 179 -1.25 -10.89 20.34
CA ALA A 179 -0.77 -10.67 21.69
C ALA A 179 -0.54 -9.18 22.01
N LYS A 180 -1.56 -8.33 21.84
CA LYS A 180 -1.54 -6.92 22.31
C LYS A 180 -1.13 -6.80 23.79
N MET A 181 -1.31 -7.86 24.59
CA MET A 181 -0.85 -7.93 25.99
C MET A 181 0.59 -8.42 26.17
N GLU A 182 1.13 -9.28 25.30
CA GLU A 182 2.49 -9.83 25.48
C GLU A 182 3.58 -8.89 24.97
N LEU A 183 3.25 -7.97 24.04
CA LEU A 183 4.24 -7.02 23.51
C LEU A 183 4.80 -6.10 24.60
N TYR A 184 4.00 -5.73 25.60
CA TYR A 184 4.47 -4.92 26.73
C TYR A 184 5.36 -5.71 27.70
N HIS A 185 5.14 -7.03 27.83
CA HIS A 185 5.98 -7.88 28.66
C HIS A 185 7.31 -8.26 27.98
N LEU A 186 7.31 -8.37 26.65
CA LEU A 186 8.53 -8.63 25.86
C LEU A 186 9.52 -7.46 25.83
N LEU A 187 9.09 -6.25 26.17
CA LEU A 187 9.97 -5.09 26.33
C LEU A 187 10.69 -5.06 27.69
N ASP A 188 10.19 -5.82 28.68
CA ASP A 188 10.69 -5.80 30.07
C ASP A 188 11.69 -6.94 30.35
N GLU A 189 11.65 -8.01 29.55
CA GLU A 189 12.58 -9.16 29.64
C GLU A 189 13.60 -9.13 28.50
N GLY A 190 14.63 -8.28 28.62
CA GLY A 190 15.86 -8.35 27.81
C GLY A 190 15.63 -8.28 26.31
N GLU A 191 15.31 -7.07 25.81
CA GLU A 191 15.26 -6.64 24.40
C GLU A 191 15.39 -7.76 23.35
N SER A 192 14.31 -8.53 23.17
CA SER A 192 14.25 -9.42 22.02
C SER A 192 14.28 -8.57 20.74
N PHE A 193 15.31 -8.76 19.91
CA PHE A 193 15.45 -8.14 18.59
C PHE A 193 14.35 -8.67 17.64
N THR A 194 13.13 -8.19 17.83
CA THR A 194 12.00 -8.52 16.97
C THR A 194 12.18 -7.87 15.59
N LEU A 195 11.50 -8.42 14.58
CA LEU A 195 11.51 -7.84 13.24
C LEU A 195 11.02 -6.38 13.26
N ALA A 196 10.00 -6.08 14.08
CA ALA A 196 9.50 -4.72 14.25
C ALA A 196 10.57 -3.75 14.74
N VAL A 197 11.28 -4.12 15.82
CA VAL A 197 12.32 -3.27 16.43
C VAL A 197 13.46 -3.02 15.45
N LEU A 198 13.91 -4.05 14.72
CA LEU A 198 14.96 -3.92 13.71
C LEU A 198 14.54 -3.00 12.54
N LEU A 199 13.33 -3.20 11.99
CA LEU A 199 12.79 -2.36 10.92
C LEU A 199 12.66 -0.90 11.36
N GLN A 200 12.08 -0.67 12.54
CA GLN A 200 11.90 0.67 13.09
C GLN A 200 13.25 1.36 13.34
N SER A 201 14.23 0.63 13.87
CA SER A 201 15.56 1.17 14.17
C SER A 201 16.32 1.51 12.90
N LEU A 202 16.30 0.63 11.89
CA LEU A 202 16.90 0.91 10.59
C LEU A 202 16.23 2.10 9.90
N HIS A 203 14.90 2.17 9.94
CA HIS A 203 14.18 3.31 9.38
C HIS A 203 14.59 4.65 10.03
N LYS A 204 14.64 4.70 11.37
CA LYS A 204 15.10 5.88 12.11
C LYS A 204 16.55 6.24 11.77
N PHE A 205 17.41 5.24 11.64
CA PHE A 205 18.79 5.44 11.20
C PHE A 205 18.82 6.09 9.81
N LEU A 206 18.08 5.58 8.83
CA LEU A 206 18.02 6.15 7.47
C LEU A 206 17.48 7.60 7.47
N GLN A 207 16.53 7.91 8.35
CA GLN A 207 15.98 9.27 8.50
C GLN A 207 16.89 10.24 9.24
N SER A 208 17.89 9.74 9.97
CA SER A 208 18.84 10.60 10.71
C SER A 208 19.77 11.41 9.79
N PHE A 209 19.88 11.02 8.52
CA PHE A 209 20.65 11.73 7.52
C PHE A 209 19.87 12.93 6.97
N SER A 210 20.48 14.12 6.98
CA SER A 210 19.87 15.33 6.43
C SER A 210 19.64 15.26 4.91
N ASN A 211 20.51 14.53 4.20
CA ASN A 211 20.39 14.28 2.78
C ASN A 211 20.47 12.76 2.52
N VAL A 212 19.57 12.24 1.69
CA VAL A 212 19.53 10.81 1.35
C VAL A 212 20.79 10.35 0.60
N ASP A 213 21.46 11.28 -0.10
CA ASP A 213 22.69 10.97 -0.84
C ASP A 213 23.87 10.62 0.08
N ASP A 214 23.82 11.06 1.34
CA ASP A 214 24.88 10.84 2.34
C ASP A 214 24.92 9.38 2.83
N ILE A 215 23.85 8.59 2.60
CA ILE A 215 23.74 7.21 3.05
C ILE A 215 24.58 6.29 2.16
N THR A 216 25.66 5.72 2.63
CA THR A 216 26.54 4.88 1.81
C THR A 216 26.11 3.41 1.77
N GLY A 217 25.43 2.93 2.82
CA GLY A 217 25.19 1.50 3.05
C GLY A 217 26.41 0.79 3.65
N GLU A 218 27.53 1.49 3.85
CA GLU A 218 28.75 0.95 4.43
C GLU A 218 28.88 1.28 5.92
N GLU A 219 27.99 2.11 6.47
CA GLU A 219 27.96 2.51 7.88
C GLU A 219 27.82 1.29 8.79
N GLU A 220 28.54 1.30 9.91
CA GLU A 220 28.55 0.17 10.86
C GLU A 220 27.15 -0.14 11.38
N GLU A 221 26.38 0.89 11.74
CA GLU A 221 25.00 0.77 12.20
C GLU A 221 24.08 0.20 11.12
N TYR A 222 24.28 0.59 9.85
CA TYR A 222 23.52 0.02 8.74
C TYR A 222 23.77 -1.49 8.64
N ARG A 223 25.05 -1.91 8.61
CA ARG A 223 25.40 -3.34 8.52
C ARG A 223 24.85 -4.14 9.68
N TYR A 224 24.92 -3.56 10.88
CA TYR A 224 24.38 -4.16 12.10
C TYR A 224 22.89 -4.47 11.95
N TYR A 225 22.09 -3.51 11.49
CA TYR A 225 20.66 -3.72 11.28
C TYR A 225 20.38 -4.71 10.15
N ILE A 226 21.12 -4.65 9.04
CA ILE A 226 20.96 -5.59 7.92
C ILE A 226 21.25 -7.02 8.37
N GLN A 227 22.31 -7.25 9.15
CA GLN A 227 22.61 -8.56 9.71
C GLN A 227 21.47 -9.06 10.61
N GLY A 228 20.98 -8.23 11.53
CA GLY A 228 19.86 -8.60 12.40
C GLY A 228 18.59 -8.92 11.61
N LEU A 229 18.29 -8.16 10.56
CA LEU A 229 17.14 -8.41 9.67
C LEU A 229 17.31 -9.73 8.90
N MET A 230 18.49 -10.02 8.39
CA MET A 230 18.81 -11.26 7.69
C MET A 230 18.56 -12.49 8.59
N GLU A 231 19.12 -12.45 9.81
CA GLU A 231 18.94 -13.50 10.82
C GLU A 231 17.45 -13.65 11.18
N ARG A 232 16.75 -12.54 11.42
CA ARG A 232 15.34 -12.58 11.82
C ARG A 232 14.40 -13.03 10.71
N ARG A 233 14.79 -12.84 9.45
CA ARG A 233 14.08 -13.32 8.25
C ARG A 233 14.45 -14.76 7.88
N ASN A 234 15.42 -15.37 8.59
CA ASN A 234 15.96 -16.70 8.31
C ASN A 234 16.36 -16.85 6.83
N GLN A 235 17.09 -15.85 6.33
CA GLN A 235 17.57 -15.81 4.95
C GLN A 235 18.87 -16.60 4.84
N ASN A 236 18.82 -17.70 4.07
CA ASN A 236 19.96 -18.58 3.89
C ASN A 236 20.95 -18.09 2.81
N ASP A 237 20.49 -17.19 1.93
CA ASP A 237 21.31 -16.61 0.86
C ASP A 237 21.78 -15.21 1.28
N MET A 238 22.87 -15.19 2.04
CA MET A 238 23.44 -13.94 2.56
C MET A 238 23.91 -13.01 1.45
N GLU A 239 24.45 -13.56 0.36
CA GLU A 239 24.97 -12.78 -0.76
C GLU A 239 23.83 -12.06 -1.48
N LYS A 240 22.72 -12.77 -1.78
CA LYS A 240 21.52 -12.16 -2.36
C LYS A 240 20.94 -11.09 -1.43
N PHE A 241 20.86 -11.36 -0.12
CA PHE A 241 20.29 -10.41 0.83
C PHE A 241 21.12 -9.12 0.93
N TRP A 242 22.45 -9.24 0.92
CA TRP A 242 23.34 -8.08 0.90
C TRP A 242 23.24 -7.29 -0.40
N LYS A 243 23.16 -7.98 -1.56
CA LYS A 243 22.91 -7.32 -2.85
C LYS A 243 21.59 -6.56 -2.86
N ASP A 244 20.53 -7.16 -2.29
CA ASP A 244 19.23 -6.50 -2.16
C ASP A 244 19.32 -5.26 -1.26
N ALA A 245 20.10 -5.32 -0.17
CA ALA A 245 20.32 -4.17 0.73
C ALA A 245 21.02 -3.00 0.01
N MET A 246 22.09 -3.28 -0.73
CA MET A 246 22.78 -2.24 -1.51
C MET A 246 21.89 -1.68 -2.61
N LYS A 247 21.15 -2.56 -3.30
CA LYS A 247 20.19 -2.14 -4.33
C LYS A 247 19.07 -1.27 -3.74
N PHE A 248 18.62 -1.58 -2.53
CA PHE A 248 17.68 -0.76 -1.80
C PHE A 248 18.22 0.66 -1.55
N ILE A 249 19.49 0.81 -1.15
CA ILE A 249 20.11 2.14 -0.97
C ILE A 249 20.10 2.92 -2.29
N ASP A 250 20.45 2.30 -3.41
CA ASP A 250 20.40 2.96 -4.73
C ASP A 250 18.98 3.47 -5.04
N ILE A 251 17.96 2.64 -4.84
CA ILE A 251 16.56 3.01 -5.09
C ILE A 251 16.09 4.10 -4.12
N TYR A 252 16.48 4.00 -2.85
CA TYR A 252 16.13 4.96 -1.80
C TYR A 252 16.68 6.36 -2.14
N LYS A 253 17.92 6.43 -2.64
CA LYS A 253 18.52 7.67 -3.16
C LYS A 253 17.87 8.17 -4.42
N GLN A 254 17.63 7.30 -5.40
CA GLN A 254 17.00 7.68 -6.68
C GLN A 254 15.63 8.32 -6.49
N ARG A 255 14.88 7.89 -5.47
CA ARG A 255 13.60 8.52 -5.09
C ARG A 255 13.78 10.00 -4.67
N GLY A 256 14.92 10.37 -4.10
CA GLY A 256 15.28 11.75 -3.75
C GLY A 256 14.55 12.33 -2.53
N VAL A 257 13.69 11.56 -1.85
CA VAL A 257 12.99 11.97 -0.62
C VAL A 257 13.10 10.88 0.44
N GLN A 258 13.06 11.29 1.71
CA GLN A 258 12.98 10.37 2.85
C GLN A 258 11.63 9.63 2.88
N SER A 259 11.59 8.46 3.52
CA SER A 259 10.32 7.75 3.73
C SER A 259 9.50 8.40 4.84
N GLU A 260 8.18 8.29 4.72
CA GLU A 260 7.23 8.79 5.71
C GLU A 260 7.39 8.10 7.07
N ASP A 261 7.20 8.86 8.14
CA ASP A 261 7.18 8.35 9.51
C ASP A 261 6.00 7.42 9.75
N LEU A 262 6.28 6.28 10.37
CA LEU A 262 5.25 5.36 10.89
C LEU A 262 5.22 5.42 12.42
N ASN A 263 4.25 6.13 13.00
CA ASN A 263 4.15 6.25 14.47
C ASN A 263 3.42 5.06 15.13
N HIS A 264 2.78 4.18 14.36
CA HIS A 264 2.16 2.94 14.87
C HIS A 264 3.20 1.85 15.05
N THR A 265 3.87 1.86 16.20
CA THR A 265 4.94 0.92 16.56
C THR A 265 4.54 -0.55 16.41
N ASN A 266 3.26 -0.87 16.63
CA ASN A 266 2.72 -2.23 16.52
C ASN A 266 2.42 -2.68 15.08
N TYR A 267 2.53 -1.79 14.09
CA TYR A 267 2.31 -2.12 12.68
C TYR A 267 3.57 -2.65 11.98
N TRP A 268 4.76 -2.32 12.51
CA TRP A 268 6.03 -2.75 11.97
C TRP A 268 6.14 -4.28 11.89
N GLY A 269 6.53 -4.79 10.72
CA GLY A 269 6.71 -6.21 10.47
C GLY A 269 5.42 -7.04 10.52
N THR A 270 4.25 -6.41 10.54
CA THR A 270 2.97 -7.13 10.42
C THR A 270 2.85 -7.79 9.05
N ARG A 271 2.01 -8.82 8.97
CA ARG A 271 1.75 -9.50 7.69
C ARG A 271 1.23 -8.54 6.61
N GLN A 272 0.33 -7.64 6.97
CA GLN A 272 -0.23 -6.65 6.04
C GLN A 272 0.85 -5.72 5.48
N GLN A 273 1.75 -5.23 6.33
CA GLN A 273 2.88 -4.39 5.91
C GLN A 273 3.88 -5.17 5.03
N LEU A 274 4.16 -6.43 5.38
CA LEU A 274 5.04 -7.32 4.59
C LEU A 274 4.45 -7.67 3.23
N LEU A 275 3.12 -7.81 3.11
CA LEU A 275 2.44 -7.95 1.82
C LEU A 275 2.64 -6.70 0.97
N ALA A 276 2.46 -5.50 1.52
CA ALA A 276 2.69 -4.26 0.80
C ALA A 276 4.16 -4.15 0.36
N GLY A 277 5.08 -4.44 1.27
CA GLY A 277 6.52 -4.50 1.00
C GLY A 277 6.87 -5.51 -0.10
N LYS A 278 6.24 -6.68 -0.13
CA LYS A 278 6.42 -7.68 -1.21
C LYS A 278 6.02 -7.11 -2.57
N VAL A 279 4.87 -6.41 -2.64
CA VAL A 279 4.41 -5.80 -3.89
C VAL A 279 5.38 -4.74 -4.39
N ILE A 280 5.88 -3.89 -3.50
CA ILE A 280 6.89 -2.87 -3.83
C ILE A 280 8.18 -3.55 -4.30
N ALA A 281 8.71 -4.47 -3.51
CA ALA A 281 9.97 -5.16 -3.77
C ALA A 281 9.97 -5.92 -5.11
N ASP A 282 8.83 -6.48 -5.52
CA ASP A 282 8.68 -7.21 -6.79
C ASP A 282 8.67 -6.31 -8.03
N HIS A 283 8.32 -5.03 -7.87
CA HIS A 283 7.98 -4.15 -9.01
C HIS A 283 8.81 -2.88 -9.10
N VAL A 284 9.50 -2.47 -8.02
CA VAL A 284 10.23 -1.21 -7.95
C VAL A 284 11.38 -1.13 -8.95
N ASP A 285 12.07 -2.25 -9.21
CA ASP A 285 13.09 -2.33 -10.25
C ASP A 285 12.99 -3.65 -11.03
N LYS A 286 12.32 -3.59 -12.18
CA LYS A 286 12.15 -4.74 -13.08
C LYS A 286 13.47 -5.26 -13.65
N SER A 287 14.50 -4.42 -13.75
CA SER A 287 15.79 -4.81 -14.33
C SER A 287 16.64 -5.62 -13.36
N TYR A 288 16.54 -5.30 -12.07
CA TYR A 288 17.21 -6.03 -11.00
C TYR A 288 16.44 -7.30 -10.60
N GLY A 289 15.11 -7.21 -10.58
CA GLY A 289 14.22 -8.26 -10.09
C GLY A 289 13.73 -7.98 -8.67
N SER A 290 13.26 -9.03 -7.99
CA SER A 290 12.63 -8.92 -6.67
C SER A 290 13.65 -8.78 -5.53
N LEU A 291 13.42 -7.78 -4.66
CA LEU A 291 14.11 -7.59 -3.39
C LEU A 291 13.44 -8.39 -2.26
N ASP A 292 14.09 -8.54 -1.11
CA ASP A 292 13.37 -8.97 0.10
C ASP A 292 12.26 -7.95 0.47
N PRO A 293 11.05 -8.42 0.85
CA PRO A 293 9.92 -7.58 1.23
C PRO A 293 10.22 -6.48 2.26
N ILE A 294 11.17 -6.70 3.17
CA ILE A 294 11.54 -5.69 4.16
C ILE A 294 12.06 -4.40 3.53
N PHE A 295 12.73 -4.49 2.37
CA PHE A 295 13.23 -3.33 1.66
C PHE A 295 12.10 -2.53 1.02
N GLY A 296 11.05 -3.23 0.55
CA GLY A 296 9.79 -2.59 0.16
C GLY A 296 9.10 -1.87 1.32
N ILE A 297 9.14 -2.43 2.54
CA ILE A 297 8.64 -1.75 3.74
C ILE A 297 9.42 -0.48 4.01
N LEU A 298 10.76 -0.52 3.99
CA LEU A 298 11.60 0.65 4.28
C LEU A 298 11.43 1.77 3.24
N LEU A 299 11.10 1.40 2.00
CA LEU A 299 10.72 2.33 0.94
C LEU A 299 9.37 3.01 1.23
N CYS A 300 8.35 2.29 1.69
CA CYS A 300 7.05 2.88 2.04
C CYS A 300 6.50 2.31 3.37
N PRO A 301 6.95 2.84 4.52
CA PRO A 301 6.61 2.29 5.84
C PRO A 301 5.12 2.25 6.13
N VAL A 302 4.37 3.24 5.63
CA VAL A 302 2.93 3.39 5.86
C VAL A 302 2.07 2.52 4.94
N ALA A 303 2.65 1.89 3.92
CA ALA A 303 1.90 1.14 2.92
C ALA A 303 1.15 -0.05 3.53
N GLY A 304 -0.06 -0.27 3.02
CA GLY A 304 -0.92 -1.35 3.47
C GLY A 304 -1.80 -0.96 4.64
N ARG A 305 -1.75 0.27 5.16
CA ARG A 305 -2.60 0.68 6.28
C ARG A 305 -3.97 1.13 5.78
N ALA A 306 -5.01 0.51 6.32
CA ALA A 306 -6.37 1.00 6.11
C ALA A 306 -6.59 2.35 6.83
N GLY A 307 -6.90 3.40 6.07
CA GLY A 307 -7.26 4.72 6.56
C GLY A 307 -6.36 5.85 6.04
N PRO A 308 -6.79 7.12 6.17
CA PRO A 308 -5.95 8.25 5.78
C PRO A 308 -4.77 8.40 6.76
N GLY A 309 -3.56 8.17 6.25
CA GLY A 309 -2.31 8.38 6.99
C GLY A 309 -2.22 7.59 8.30
N ASP A 310 -1.60 8.22 9.29
CA ASP A 310 -1.27 7.66 10.61
C ASP A 310 -2.47 7.67 11.59
N SER A 311 -3.70 7.59 11.09
CA SER A 311 -4.92 7.67 11.92
C SER A 311 -5.19 6.37 12.68
N GLY A 312 -4.61 6.23 13.88
CA GLY A 312 -4.65 4.97 14.65
C GLY A 312 -6.03 4.39 14.97
N ILE A 313 -7.07 5.22 15.13
CA ILE A 313 -8.41 4.75 15.53
C ILE A 313 -9.08 3.94 14.41
N VAL A 314 -9.07 4.49 13.19
CA VAL A 314 -9.69 3.85 12.02
C VAL A 314 -8.98 2.56 11.67
N HIS A 315 -7.64 2.57 11.73
CA HIS A 315 -6.83 1.40 11.47
C HIS A 315 -7.17 0.27 12.44
N ASN A 316 -7.23 0.51 13.75
CA ASN A 316 -7.54 -0.55 14.73
C ASN A 316 -8.92 -1.21 14.52
N ILE A 317 -9.89 -0.50 13.96
CA ILE A 317 -11.25 -1.04 13.71
C ILE A 317 -11.29 -1.84 12.41
N LEU A 318 -10.54 -1.39 11.40
CA LEU A 318 -10.55 -1.96 10.05
C LEU A 318 -9.40 -2.95 9.82
N PHE A 319 -8.45 -3.03 10.74
CA PHE A 319 -7.31 -3.92 10.64
C PHE A 319 -7.77 -5.37 10.63
N ASP A 320 -7.24 -6.11 9.68
CA ASP A 320 -7.46 -7.52 9.47
C ASP A 320 -6.11 -8.10 9.03
N ASP A 321 -5.70 -9.23 9.62
CA ASP A 321 -4.40 -9.85 9.31
C ASP A 321 -4.41 -10.52 7.92
N ASP A 322 -5.56 -11.04 7.50
CA ASP A 322 -5.70 -11.90 6.32
C ASP A 322 -7.05 -11.78 5.59
N GLY A 323 -7.90 -10.80 5.94
CA GLY A 323 -9.14 -10.57 5.21
C GLY A 323 -9.00 -9.69 3.96
N PRO A 324 -10.11 -9.49 3.24
CA PRO A 324 -10.12 -8.76 1.96
C PRO A 324 -9.54 -7.35 2.03
N LEU A 325 -9.77 -6.65 3.14
CA LEU A 325 -9.26 -5.29 3.33
C LEU A 325 -7.73 -5.30 3.52
N ALA A 326 -7.18 -6.33 4.14
CA ALA A 326 -5.75 -6.49 4.35
C ALA A 326 -4.98 -6.51 3.03
N TYR A 327 -5.38 -7.43 2.15
CA TYR A 327 -4.79 -7.58 0.82
C TYR A 327 -5.08 -6.40 -0.09
N HIS A 328 -6.30 -5.85 -0.03
CA HIS A 328 -6.66 -4.66 -0.79
C HIS A 328 -5.76 -3.49 -0.45
N SER A 329 -5.67 -3.11 0.83
CA SER A 329 -4.82 -2.00 1.26
C SER A 329 -3.36 -2.25 0.91
N ALA A 330 -2.85 -3.46 1.11
CA ALA A 330 -1.47 -3.81 0.78
C ALA A 330 -1.15 -3.58 -0.71
N ALA A 331 -1.96 -4.12 -1.62
CA ALA A 331 -1.75 -3.96 -3.06
C ALA A 331 -2.00 -2.53 -3.53
N HIS A 332 -3.09 -1.93 -3.06
CA HIS A 332 -3.52 -0.58 -3.42
C HIS A 332 -2.45 0.46 -3.09
N ASP A 333 -1.97 0.47 -1.85
CA ASP A 333 -0.99 1.46 -1.39
C ASP A 333 0.39 1.21 -2.00
N ALA A 334 0.78 -0.06 -2.16
CA ALA A 334 2.04 -0.42 -2.81
C ALA A 334 2.08 0.04 -4.27
N PHE A 335 1.04 -0.24 -5.06
CA PHE A 335 1.00 0.22 -6.45
C PHE A 335 0.82 1.72 -6.58
N GLY A 336 0.12 2.36 -5.63
CA GLY A 336 0.07 3.81 -5.50
C GLY A 336 1.44 4.45 -5.24
N TYR A 337 2.22 3.86 -4.33
CA TYR A 337 3.60 4.28 -4.06
C TYR A 337 4.48 4.13 -5.31
N LEU A 338 4.41 2.98 -5.98
CA LEU A 338 5.21 2.68 -7.17
C LEU A 338 4.96 3.67 -8.31
N ILE A 339 3.69 4.04 -8.58
CA ILE A 339 3.40 5.03 -9.63
C ILE A 339 3.84 6.44 -9.22
N THR A 340 3.71 6.78 -7.94
CA THR A 340 3.99 8.14 -7.44
C THR A 340 5.49 8.44 -7.38
N HIS A 341 6.29 7.47 -6.96
CA HIS A 341 7.71 7.68 -6.67
C HIS A 341 8.67 7.09 -7.71
N HIS A 342 8.20 6.12 -8.49
CA HIS A 342 9.07 5.37 -9.41
C HIS A 342 8.54 5.33 -10.85
N ASP A 343 7.36 5.91 -11.11
CA ASP A 343 6.68 5.86 -12.42
C ASP A 343 6.51 4.43 -12.96
N VAL A 344 6.28 3.47 -12.05
CA VAL A 344 6.08 2.05 -12.40
C VAL A 344 4.82 1.46 -11.81
N GLY A 345 4.33 0.39 -12.44
CA GLY A 345 3.16 -0.33 -12.00
C GLY A 345 1.84 0.31 -12.48
N PRO A 346 0.69 -0.28 -12.11
CA PRO A 346 -0.62 0.13 -12.56
C PRO A 346 -1.26 1.28 -11.74
N GLY A 347 -0.61 1.74 -10.67
CA GLY A 347 -1.16 2.72 -9.74
C GLY A 347 -2.25 2.17 -8.81
N TYR A 348 -2.98 3.08 -8.14
CA TYR A 348 -4.02 2.79 -7.16
C TYR A 348 -5.19 1.98 -7.77
N ASN A 349 -5.55 2.20 -9.03
CA ASN A 349 -6.46 1.34 -9.79
C ASN A 349 -5.74 0.12 -10.37
N TYR A 350 -5.09 -0.68 -9.52
CA TYR A 350 -4.18 -1.74 -9.95
C TYR A 350 -4.84 -2.84 -10.80
N LEU A 351 -6.15 -3.03 -10.62
CA LEU A 351 -6.96 -3.96 -11.42
C LEU A 351 -7.37 -3.39 -12.78
N GLY A 352 -7.21 -2.09 -13.02
CA GLY A 352 -7.58 -1.40 -14.24
C GLY A 352 -9.09 -1.42 -14.51
N ALA A 353 -9.93 -1.40 -13.48
CA ALA A 353 -11.39 -1.48 -13.66
C ALA A 353 -11.91 -0.27 -14.46
N CYS A 354 -12.61 -0.53 -15.57
CA CYS A 354 -13.04 0.50 -16.52
C CYS A 354 -14.07 1.50 -15.95
N GLY A 355 -14.76 1.16 -14.85
CA GLY A 355 -15.78 2.02 -14.24
C GLY A 355 -15.24 3.10 -13.32
N GLU A 356 -13.94 3.14 -13.06
CA GLU A 356 -13.33 4.11 -12.15
C GLU A 356 -13.14 5.46 -12.86
N VAL A 357 -13.75 6.51 -12.31
CA VAL A 357 -13.69 7.87 -12.86
C VAL A 357 -12.37 8.57 -12.50
N LEU A 358 -11.68 8.08 -11.47
CA LEU A 358 -10.46 8.69 -10.95
C LEU A 358 -9.22 8.10 -11.61
N ASP A 359 -8.28 8.98 -11.92
CA ASP A 359 -6.96 8.60 -12.43
C ASP A 359 -6.25 7.63 -11.49
N ALA A 360 -5.47 6.69 -12.04
CA ALA A 360 -4.79 5.65 -11.28
C ALA A 360 -3.69 6.20 -10.34
N SER A 361 -3.25 7.44 -10.50
CA SER A 361 -2.36 8.13 -9.55
C SER A 361 -3.08 8.67 -8.30
N ARG A 362 -4.42 8.63 -8.27
CA ARG A 362 -5.19 9.13 -7.12
C ARG A 362 -5.50 8.01 -6.14
N CYS A 363 -5.20 8.24 -4.85
CA CYS A 363 -5.41 7.29 -3.75
C CYS A 363 -6.88 6.85 -3.52
N MET A 364 -7.84 7.55 -4.12
CA MET A 364 -9.26 7.18 -4.06
C MET A 364 -9.69 6.28 -5.22
N SER A 365 -8.84 6.06 -6.23
CA SER A 365 -9.13 5.21 -7.37
C SER A 365 -9.01 3.73 -7.03
N GLY A 366 -9.89 2.88 -7.58
CA GLY A 366 -9.79 1.43 -7.40
C GLY A 366 -10.21 0.89 -6.02
N GLN A 367 -10.71 1.75 -5.12
CA GLN A 367 -11.09 1.37 -3.75
C GLN A 367 -12.20 0.31 -3.72
N ILE A 368 -13.29 0.56 -4.45
CA ILE A 368 -14.45 -0.34 -4.46
C ILE A 368 -14.13 -1.60 -5.25
N SER A 369 -13.52 -1.45 -6.42
CA SER A 369 -13.20 -2.58 -7.30
C SER A 369 -12.18 -3.53 -6.68
N GLY A 370 -11.11 -2.99 -6.09
CA GLY A 370 -10.11 -3.76 -5.35
C GLY A 370 -10.69 -4.53 -4.16
N LEU A 371 -11.50 -3.87 -3.32
CA LEU A 371 -12.12 -4.53 -2.16
C LEU A 371 -13.08 -5.65 -2.56
N LEU A 372 -13.87 -5.45 -3.63
CA LEU A 372 -14.78 -6.47 -4.15
C LEU A 372 -14.02 -7.65 -4.77
N PHE A 373 -12.93 -7.39 -5.47
CA PHE A 373 -12.05 -8.42 -6.00
C PHE A 373 -11.51 -9.33 -4.89
N TRP A 374 -10.91 -8.78 -3.84
CA TRP A 374 -10.36 -9.58 -2.75
C TRP A 374 -11.44 -10.35 -1.97
N LYS A 375 -12.64 -9.78 -1.84
CA LYS A 375 -13.79 -10.50 -1.26
C LYS A 375 -14.17 -11.74 -2.07
N ASP A 376 -14.12 -11.66 -3.40
CA ASP A 376 -14.46 -12.76 -4.29
C ASP A 376 -13.37 -13.84 -4.32
N VAL A 377 -12.11 -13.43 -4.44
CA VAL A 377 -10.97 -14.35 -4.48
C VAL A 377 -10.85 -15.14 -3.19
N LEU A 378 -10.89 -14.49 -2.03
CA LEU A 378 -10.76 -15.17 -0.73
C LEU A 378 -11.97 -16.06 -0.39
N LYS A 379 -13.14 -15.77 -0.97
CA LYS A 379 -14.31 -16.64 -0.83
C LYS A 379 -14.12 -17.93 -1.62
N THR A 380 -13.59 -17.84 -2.84
CA THR A 380 -13.35 -18.98 -3.73
C THR A 380 -12.24 -19.88 -3.18
N ASP A 381 -11.18 -19.28 -2.64
CA ASP A 381 -10.05 -20.03 -2.06
C ASP A 381 -10.49 -20.89 -0.86
N LYS A 382 -11.36 -20.35 0.02
CA LYS A 382 -11.94 -21.10 1.14
C LYS A 382 -12.82 -22.27 0.70
N THR A 383 -13.52 -22.14 -0.44
CA THR A 383 -14.34 -23.23 -0.95
C THR A 383 -13.46 -24.35 -1.52
N ASP A 384 -12.41 -24.01 -2.26
CA ASP A 384 -11.53 -25.00 -2.88
C ASP A 384 -10.76 -25.81 -1.84
N TYR A 385 -10.30 -25.16 -0.76
CA TYR A 385 -9.66 -25.86 0.37
C TYR A 385 -10.61 -26.87 1.06
N LYS A 386 -11.91 -26.54 1.15
CA LYS A 386 -12.90 -27.43 1.78
C LYS A 386 -13.15 -28.71 0.98
N TYR A 387 -12.99 -28.66 -0.34
CA TYR A 387 -13.19 -29.84 -1.21
C TYR A 387 -11.91 -30.65 -1.43
N ALA A 388 -10.72 -30.07 -1.21
CA ALA A 388 -9.44 -30.78 -1.32
C ALA A 388 -9.13 -31.69 -0.12
N VAL A 389 -9.84 -31.53 1.00
CA VAL A 389 -9.61 -32.26 2.27
C VAL A 389 -10.68 -33.35 2.53
N THR A 390 -11.56 -33.60 1.55
CA THR A 390 -12.55 -34.69 1.55
C THR A 390 -12.23 -35.68 0.44
#